data_AF-A0A830D427-F1
#
_entry.id   AF-A0A830D427-F1
#
_cell.length_a   1.000
_cell.length_b   1.000
_cell.length_c   1.000
_cell.angle_alpha   90.00
_cell.angle_beta   90.00
_cell.angle_gamma   90.00
#
_symmetry.space_group_name_H-M   'P 1'
#
loop_
_entity.id
_entity.type
_entity.pdbx_description
1 polymer ?
#
loop_
_entity_poly.entity_id
_entity_poly.type
_entity_poly.pdbx_seq_one_letter_code
_entity_poly.pdbx_strand_id
1 'polypeptide(L)'
;MSATSKNSLLGVGICNLLMASLFALSACFQFNDSDWYFWIPLYATACIVNLVKWAKKPNSRMRKMAKFALWLGIFLFIKVSIEDFSEGTTIAGFWSLNMRERIVREKFGSGLVISSIFLLLQNSNPRPTLITKHV
;
A
#
# COMPACT_ATOMS: atom_id res chain seq x y z
N MET A 1 10.58 24.80 -17.60
CA MET A 1 9.97 23.88 -16.62
C MET A 1 9.39 24.72 -15.49
N SER A 2 8.06 24.90 -15.46
CA SER A 2 7.36 25.91 -14.63
C SER A 2 7.46 25.61 -13.12
N ALA A 3 7.51 26.65 -12.28
CA ALA A 3 7.57 26.55 -10.81
C ALA A 3 6.41 25.72 -10.21
N THR A 4 5.25 25.73 -10.89
CA THR A 4 4.08 24.91 -10.54
C THR A 4 4.34 23.40 -10.63
N SER A 5 5.22 22.96 -11.55
CA SER A 5 5.59 21.55 -11.72
C SER A 5 6.53 21.04 -10.62
N LYS A 6 7.34 21.92 -10.01
CA LYS A 6 8.22 21.53 -8.89
C LYS A 6 7.40 21.34 -7.61
N ASN A 7 6.41 22.20 -7.36
CA ASN A 7 5.57 22.14 -6.16
C ASN A 7 4.69 20.88 -6.12
N SER A 8 4.14 20.43 -7.26
CA SER A 8 3.37 19.18 -7.30
C SER A 8 4.25 17.93 -7.15
N LEU A 9 5.47 17.95 -7.69
CA LEU A 9 6.44 16.88 -7.53
C LEU A 9 6.89 16.73 -6.07
N LEU A 10 7.07 17.86 -5.38
CA LEU A 10 7.47 17.92 -3.96
C LEU A 10 6.33 17.44 -3.06
N GLY A 11 5.07 17.81 -3.37
CA GLY A 11 3.89 17.30 -2.66
C GLY A 11 3.71 15.78 -2.81
N VAL A 12 3.82 15.25 -4.03
CA VAL A 12 3.77 13.79 -4.27
C VAL A 12 4.93 13.08 -3.59
N GLY A 13 6.11 13.72 -3.54
CA GLY A 13 7.19 13.34 -2.64
C GLY A 13 6.66 13.19 -1.23
N ILE A 14 6.32 14.29 -0.55
CA ILE A 14 5.90 14.33 0.87
C ILE A 14 4.91 13.23 1.20
N CYS A 15 3.91 13.01 0.35
CA CYS A 15 2.97 11.90 0.49
C CYS A 15 3.63 10.51 0.51
N ASN A 16 4.55 10.19 -0.42
CA ASN A 16 5.23 8.89 -0.42
C ASN A 16 6.10 8.70 0.84
N LEU A 17 6.74 9.76 1.36
CA LEU A 17 7.51 9.65 2.61
C LEU A 17 6.61 9.41 3.81
N LEU A 18 5.49 10.14 3.92
CA LEU A 18 4.50 9.93 4.96
C LEU A 18 3.93 8.51 4.91
N MET A 19 3.63 7.99 3.71
CA MET A 19 3.19 6.61 3.54
C MET A 19 4.26 5.59 3.94
N ALA A 20 5.53 5.84 3.62
CA ALA A 20 6.63 4.97 4.04
C ALA A 20 6.78 4.96 5.57
N SER A 21 6.72 6.12 6.22
CA SER A 21 6.76 6.25 7.68
C SER A 21 5.58 5.55 8.35
N LEU A 22 4.37 5.67 7.78
CA LEU A 22 3.19 4.95 8.25
C LEU A 22 3.38 3.44 8.18
N PHE A 23 3.90 2.91 7.07
CA PHE A 23 4.15 1.47 6.95
C PHE A 23 5.25 0.97 7.88
N ALA A 24 6.30 1.77 8.10
CA ALA A 24 7.33 1.45 9.09
C ALA A 24 6.73 1.39 10.50
N LEU A 25 5.88 2.36 10.87
CA LEU A 25 5.18 2.38 12.15
C LEU A 25 4.23 1.19 12.30
N SER A 26 3.46 0.84 11.25
CA SER A 26 2.58 -0.34 11.24
C SER A 26 3.38 -1.63 11.44
N ALA A 27 4.56 -1.77 10.85
CA ALA A 27 5.43 -2.92 11.07
C ALA A 27 5.87 -3.06 12.53
N CYS A 28 6.17 -1.94 13.21
CA CYS A 28 6.51 -1.94 14.63
C CYS A 28 5.36 -2.45 15.50
N PHE A 29 4.13 -2.02 15.23
CA PHE A 29 2.96 -2.48 15.99
C PHE A 29 2.64 -3.95 15.75
N GLN A 30 2.91 -4.46 14.54
CA GLN A 30 2.65 -5.85 14.21
C GLN A 30 3.72 -6.83 14.71
N PHE A 31 4.83 -6.35 15.25
CA PHE A 31 5.93 -7.20 15.72
C PHE A 31 5.50 -8.14 16.87
N ASN A 32 4.53 -7.72 17.68
CA ASN A 32 4.04 -8.48 18.83
C ASN A 32 2.81 -9.35 18.51
N ASP A 33 2.37 -9.40 17.25
CA ASP A 33 1.21 -10.20 16.83
C ASP A 33 1.63 -11.61 16.39
N SER A 34 0.75 -12.59 16.57
CA SER A 34 1.03 -14.00 16.24
C SER A 34 1.40 -14.24 14.76
N ASP A 35 0.91 -13.39 13.85
CA ASP A 35 1.15 -13.50 12.41
C ASP A 35 2.19 -12.49 11.86
N TRP A 36 3.07 -11.98 12.72
CA TRP A 36 4.07 -10.95 12.38
C TRP A 36 4.86 -11.28 11.10
N TYR A 37 5.14 -12.56 10.86
CA TYR A 37 5.95 -13.05 9.75
C TYR A 37 5.34 -12.80 8.36
N PHE A 38 4.02 -12.60 8.26
CA PHE A 38 3.39 -12.18 7.01
C PHE A 38 3.28 -10.66 6.88
N TRP A 39 2.98 -9.98 7.98
CA TRP A 39 2.74 -8.55 8.00
C TRP A 39 4.01 -7.72 7.89
N ILE A 40 5.08 -8.12 8.57
CA ILE A 40 6.36 -7.38 8.52
C ILE A 40 6.91 -7.36 7.08
N PRO A 41 7.01 -8.47 6.34
CA PRO A 41 7.43 -8.42 4.93
C PRO A 41 6.51 -7.56 4.05
N LEU A 42 5.19 -7.58 4.27
CA LEU A 42 4.25 -6.74 3.54
C LEU A 42 4.55 -5.25 3.77
N TYR A 43 4.59 -4.82 5.04
CA TYR A 43 4.81 -3.42 5.38
C TYR A 43 6.23 -2.96 5.03
N ALA A 44 7.25 -3.81 5.22
CA ALA A 44 8.62 -3.50 4.86
C ALA A 44 8.78 -3.30 3.35
N THR A 45 8.21 -4.20 2.53
CA THR A 45 8.26 -4.05 1.07
C THR A 45 7.49 -2.81 0.60
N ALA A 46 6.32 -2.52 1.19
CA ALA A 46 5.55 -1.31 0.90
C ALA A 46 6.30 -0.03 1.28
N CYS A 47 6.97 -0.03 2.44
CA CYS A 47 7.82 1.07 2.90
C CYS A 47 8.98 1.32 1.94
N ILE A 48 9.75 0.28 1.58
CA ILE A 48 10.88 0.40 0.65
C ILE A 48 10.42 0.94 -0.70
N VAL A 49 9.31 0.44 -1.25
CA VAL A 49 8.82 0.87 -2.56
C VAL A 49 8.41 2.35 -2.55
N ASN A 50 7.75 2.83 -1.48
CA ASN A 50 7.38 4.24 -1.34
C ASN A 50 8.61 5.14 -1.13
N LEU A 51 9.60 4.70 -0.34
CA LEU A 51 10.84 5.43 -0.11
C LEU A 51 11.72 5.52 -1.39
N VAL A 52 11.82 4.43 -2.14
CA VAL A 52 12.59 4.40 -3.39
C VAL A 52 11.94 5.29 -4.45
N LYS A 53 10.60 5.32 -4.54
CA LYS A 53 9.89 6.21 -5.45
C LYS A 53 10.12 7.69 -5.12
N TRP A 54 10.22 8.04 -3.84
CA TRP A 54 10.64 9.39 -3.44
C TRP A 54 12.01 9.73 -4.01
N ALA A 55 12.97 8.84 -3.78
CA ALA A 55 14.38 9.14 -4.04
C ALA A 55 14.77 9.04 -5.52
N LYS A 56 14.14 8.14 -6.28
CA LYS A 56 14.57 7.78 -7.64
C LYS A 56 13.38 7.44 -8.55
N LYS A 57 13.59 7.56 -9.86
CA LYS A 57 12.62 7.06 -10.85
C LYS A 57 12.41 5.54 -10.70
N PRO A 58 11.19 5.04 -10.94
CA PRO A 58 10.85 3.63 -10.77
C PRO A 58 11.65 2.73 -11.72
N ASN A 59 12.44 1.80 -11.16
CA ASN A 59 13.16 0.77 -11.94
C ASN A 59 12.33 -0.53 -12.05
N SER A 60 12.69 -1.41 -12.98
CA SER A 60 12.04 -2.71 -13.22
C SER A 60 12.00 -3.60 -11.96
N ARG A 61 13.08 -3.58 -11.15
CA ARG A 61 13.14 -4.29 -9.85
C ARG A 61 12.11 -3.75 -8.85
N MET A 62 12.02 -2.42 -8.73
CA MET A 62 11.03 -1.78 -7.85
C MET A 62 9.61 -2.12 -8.27
N ARG A 63 9.35 -2.19 -9.59
CA ARG A 63 8.04 -2.59 -10.12
C ARG A 63 7.70 -4.05 -9.79
N LYS A 64 8.67 -4.97 -9.81
CA LYS A 64 8.48 -6.36 -9.37
C LYS A 64 8.18 -6.43 -7.87
N MET A 65 8.92 -5.69 -7.04
CA MET A 65 8.66 -5.60 -5.60
C MET A 65 7.27 -5.01 -5.30
N ALA A 66 6.87 -3.96 -6.02
CA ALA A 66 5.54 -3.37 -5.91
C ALA A 66 4.44 -4.40 -6.28
N LYS A 67 4.61 -5.14 -7.38
CA LYS A 67 3.66 -6.21 -7.74
C LYS A 67 3.60 -7.31 -6.67
N PHE A 68 4.74 -7.71 -6.12
CA PHE A 68 4.80 -8.68 -5.03
C PHE A 68 4.07 -8.17 -3.79
N ALA A 69 4.34 -6.94 -3.35
CA ALA A 69 3.66 -6.32 -2.21
C ALA A 69 2.14 -6.18 -2.46
N LEU A 70 1.72 -5.90 -3.69
CA LEU A 70 0.31 -5.84 -4.06
C LEU A 70 -0.37 -7.21 -3.93
N TRP A 71 0.25 -8.26 -4.49
CA TRP A 71 -0.27 -9.63 -4.41
C TRP A 71 -0.31 -10.13 -2.96
N LEU A 72 0.75 -9.88 -2.19
CA LEU A 72 0.81 -10.23 -0.78
C LEU A 72 -0.24 -9.46 0.03
N GLY A 73 -0.45 -8.17 -0.28
CA GLY A 73 -1.47 -7.34 0.36
C GLY A 73 -2.88 -7.86 0.08
N ILE A 74 -3.20 -8.19 -1.17
CA ILE A 74 -4.49 -8.79 -1.56
C ILE A 74 -4.70 -10.13 -0.85
N PHE A 75 -3.68 -10.99 -0.83
CA PHE A 75 -3.74 -12.27 -0.15
C PHE A 75 -4.06 -12.11 1.35
N LEU A 76 -3.37 -11.20 2.03
CA LEU A 76 -3.61 -10.92 3.45
C LEU A 76 -4.97 -10.27 3.69
N PHE A 77 -5.41 -9.37 2.80
CA PHE A 77 -6.74 -8.78 2.89
C PHE A 77 -7.84 -9.85 2.81
N ILE A 78 -7.71 -10.82 1.91
CA ILE A 78 -8.65 -11.95 1.81
C ILE A 78 -8.59 -12.81 3.07
N LYS A 79 -7.39 -13.15 3.57
CA LYS A 79 -7.20 -13.92 4.82
C LYS A 79 -7.96 -13.29 5.98
N VAL A 80 -7.74 -12.00 6.22
CA VAL A 80 -8.35 -11.29 7.35
C VAL A 80 -9.85 -11.12 7.14
N SER A 81 -10.30 -10.96 5.89
CA SER A 81 -11.74 -10.95 5.58
C SER A 81 -12.40 -12.28 5.93
N ILE A 82 -11.77 -13.42 5.64
CA ILE A 82 -12.30 -14.74 5.99
C ILE A 82 -12.33 -14.92 7.52
N GLU A 83 -11.30 -14.48 8.23
CA GLU A 83 -11.23 -14.52 9.70
C GLU A 83 -12.39 -13.73 10.33
N ASP A 84 -12.63 -12.51 9.85
CA ASP A 84 -13.76 -11.65 10.22
C ASP A 84 -15.13 -12.31 9.97
N PHE A 85 -15.30 -13.02 8.86
CA PHE A 85 -16.51 -13.78 8.58
C PHE A 85 -16.66 -15.01 9.51
N SER A 86 -15.56 -15.66 9.88
CA SER A 86 -15.57 -16.89 10.69
C SER A 86 -15.81 -16.64 12.18
N GLU A 87 -15.41 -15.47 12.71
CA GLU A 87 -15.63 -15.08 14.10
C GLU A 87 -17.09 -14.65 14.40
N GLY A 88 -17.99 -14.77 13.41
CA GLY A 88 -19.43 -14.70 13.63
C GLY A 88 -19.98 -13.29 13.87
N THR A 89 -19.22 -12.25 13.55
CA THR A 89 -19.71 -10.88 13.67
C THR A 89 -20.69 -10.59 12.54
N THR A 90 -21.92 -10.19 12.89
CA THR A 90 -22.93 -9.68 11.96
C THR A 90 -22.35 -8.55 11.11
N ILE A 91 -23.02 -8.17 10.00
CA ILE A 91 -22.60 -7.10 9.06
C ILE A 91 -22.14 -5.79 9.77
N ALA A 92 -22.58 -5.56 11.02
CA ALA A 92 -22.12 -4.48 11.90
C ALA A 92 -20.64 -4.59 12.35
N GLY A 93 -20.10 -5.80 12.55
CA GLY A 93 -18.68 -6.06 12.85
C GLY A 93 -17.77 -5.81 11.66
N PHE A 94 -18.23 -6.19 10.46
CA PHE A 94 -17.50 -5.88 9.22
C PHE A 94 -17.30 -4.36 9.02
N TRP A 95 -18.26 -3.55 9.48
CA TRP A 95 -18.20 -2.08 9.48
C TRP A 95 -17.67 -1.49 10.80
N SER A 96 -17.33 -2.33 11.78
CA SER A 96 -16.71 -1.88 13.02
C SER A 96 -15.33 -1.31 12.71
N LEU A 97 -15.15 -0.02 13.01
CA LEU A 97 -13.84 0.65 12.93
C LEU A 97 -13.14 0.68 14.28
N ASN A 98 -13.45 -0.29 15.14
CA ASN A 98 -12.83 -0.40 16.45
C ASN A 98 -11.38 -0.87 16.31
N MET A 99 -10.44 0.07 16.23
CA MET A 99 -9.00 -0.20 16.08
C MET A 99 -8.38 -0.99 17.26
N ARG A 100 -9.12 -1.18 18.35
CA ARG A 100 -8.74 -2.11 19.43
C ARG A 100 -8.71 -3.55 18.93
N GLU A 101 -9.62 -3.89 18.02
CA GLU A 101 -9.71 -5.21 17.41
C GLU A 101 -8.57 -5.41 16.41
N ARG A 102 -7.90 -6.55 16.53
CA ARG A 102 -6.76 -6.92 15.68
C ARG A 102 -7.16 -6.99 14.21
N ILE A 103 -8.29 -7.62 13.92
CA ILE A 103 -8.83 -7.84 12.57
C ILE A 103 -9.06 -6.52 11.85
N VAL A 104 -9.64 -5.52 12.52
CA VAL A 104 -9.89 -4.19 11.95
C VAL A 104 -8.58 -3.51 11.54
N ARG A 105 -7.55 -3.56 12.41
CA ARG A 105 -6.22 -3.00 12.08
C ARG A 105 -5.58 -3.71 10.89
N GLU A 106 -5.68 -5.04 10.85
CA GLU A 106 -5.12 -5.87 9.79
C GLU A 106 -5.82 -5.62 8.43
N LYS A 107 -7.16 -5.52 8.40
CA LYS A 107 -7.93 -5.13 7.21
C LYS A 107 -7.56 -3.72 6.73
N PHE A 108 -7.50 -2.77 7.66
CA PHE A 108 -7.18 -1.38 7.34
C PHE A 108 -5.75 -1.23 6.82
N GLY A 109 -4.79 -1.88 7.48
CA GLY A 109 -3.38 -1.85 7.11
C GLY A 109 -3.10 -2.52 5.75
N SER A 110 -3.64 -3.71 5.50
CA SER A 110 -3.54 -4.36 4.18
C SER A 110 -4.22 -3.54 3.08
N GLY A 111 -5.42 -2.99 3.34
CA GLY A 111 -6.12 -2.11 2.41
C GLY A 111 -5.34 -0.85 2.04
N LEU A 112 -4.68 -0.21 3.02
CA LEU A 112 -3.79 0.92 2.79
C LEU A 112 -2.57 0.55 1.93
N VAL A 113 -1.95 -0.60 2.18
CA VAL A 113 -0.83 -1.09 1.35
C VAL A 113 -1.28 -1.32 -0.08
N ILE A 114 -2.40 -2.01 -0.29
CA ILE A 114 -2.96 -2.27 -1.63
C ILE A 114 -3.20 -0.94 -2.37
N SER A 115 -3.90 0.00 -1.73
CA SER A 115 -4.25 1.29 -2.32
C SER A 115 -3.00 2.11 -2.67
N SER A 116 -2.04 2.19 -1.75
CA SER A 116 -0.76 2.88 -1.94
C SER A 116 0.01 2.33 -3.14
N ILE A 117 0.21 1.02 -3.17
CA ILE A 117 0.98 0.34 -4.21
C ILE A 117 0.27 0.36 -5.56
N PHE A 118 -1.06 0.28 -5.55
CA PHE A 118 -1.87 0.43 -6.75
C PHE A 118 -1.72 1.81 -7.39
N LEU A 119 -1.86 2.89 -6.59
CA LEU A 119 -1.64 4.26 -7.06
C LEU A 119 -0.20 4.48 -7.53
N LEU A 120 0.77 3.84 -6.87
CA LEU A 120 2.17 3.86 -7.26
C LEU A 120 2.41 3.20 -8.62
N LEU A 121 1.79 2.05 -8.88
CA LEU A 121 1.90 1.34 -10.14
C LEU A 121 1.20 2.08 -11.29
N GLN A 122 0.03 2.69 -11.04
CA GLN A 122 -0.66 3.51 -12.04
C GLN A 122 0.18 4.71 -12.48
N ASN A 123 0.74 5.46 -11.54
CA ASN A 123 1.60 6.61 -11.85
C ASN A 123 2.90 6.22 -12.55
N SER A 124 3.35 4.98 -12.39
CA SER A 124 4.60 4.48 -13.00
C SER A 124 4.39 3.90 -14.41
N ASN A 125 3.15 3.72 -14.85
CA ASN A 125 2.85 3.19 -16.17
C ASN A 125 2.54 4.36 -17.12
N PRO A 126 3.37 4.63 -18.14
CA PRO A 126 2.97 5.56 -19.17
C PRO A 126 1.73 4.95 -19.84
N ARG A 127 0.58 5.59 -19.68
CA ARG A 127 -0.58 5.29 -20.53
C ARG A 127 -0.08 5.35 -21.97
N PRO A 128 -0.25 4.31 -22.81
CA PRO A 128 -0.05 4.51 -24.23
C PRO A 128 -1.08 5.55 -24.65
N THR A 129 -0.61 6.73 -25.02
CA THR A 129 -1.41 7.77 -25.66
C THR A 129 -1.85 7.21 -27.01
N LEU A 130 -2.93 6.44 -27.01
CA LEU A 130 -3.54 5.84 -28.18
C LEU A 130 -4.45 6.84 -28.91
N ILE A 131 -4.06 8.11 -29.00
CA ILE A 131 -4.72 9.11 -29.86
C ILE A 131 -3.65 10.15 -30.27
N THR A 132 -2.93 9.91 -31.36
CA THR A 132 -2.31 10.92 -32.26
C THR A 132 -1.58 10.25 -33.42
N LYS A 133 -2.18 9.20 -34.01
CA LYS A 133 -1.78 8.70 -35.33
C LYS A 133 -2.98 8.07 -36.01
N HIS A 134 -3.95 8.91 -36.37
CA HIS A 134 -4.78 8.66 -37.55
C HIS A 134 -5.38 10.00 -37.99
N VAL A 135 -4.97 10.36 -39.22
CA VAL A 135 -5.47 11.42 -40.12
C VAL A 135 -5.04 12.84 -39.79
#